data_AF-A0A2T0U5C3-F1
#
_entry.id   AF-A0A2T0U5C3-F1
#
_cell.length_a   1.000
_cell.length_b   1.000
_cell.length_c   1.000
_cell.angle_alpha   90.00
_cell.angle_beta   90.00
_cell.angle_gamma   90.00
#
_symmetry.space_group_name_H-M   'P 1'
#
loop_
_entity.id
_entity.type
_entity.pdbx_description
1 polymer ?
#
loop_
_entity_poly.entity_id
_entity_poly.type
_entity_poly.pdbx_seq_one_letter_code
_entity_poly.pdbx_strand_id
1 'polypeptide(L)'
;MAKVDKKGIVRGKAGSVVYRGYRELNIIQGKPRKFEQTSASIRASTEFGLSSTTAAVIRQAFEPAYVHRDGEAVSRSTQLVYRGLRNSLRGSVGQRDLHDADLESLIGMDFNIRSRLSEVLQVSQRVERDDEGRLSVFMGTLNAKTDLKVPLSISKPVSKYRLRFSLIGFNFRKEYYEYLEVKDVEFRWQAQLEAREIRFETLPEPDQLLMLSVSLLAYSETRMEEGYVLLNSKEFSPCSIIAAFHAEEPGEYPAGPVNMELDGAQQVRGASINNMCYEGNRLLREHERRKEKMLSKTTTSATKRLPKEEENKADLQPGKRVSFSSKP
;
A
#
# COMPACT_ATOMS: atom_id res chain seq x y z
N MET A 1 23.92 -9.65 -19.99
CA MET A 1 25.29 -9.10 -20.17
C MET A 1 25.40 -7.86 -19.31
N ALA A 2 26.52 -7.64 -18.62
CA ALA A 2 26.72 -6.43 -17.84
C ALA A 2 26.84 -5.21 -18.78
N LYS A 3 26.25 -4.08 -18.40
CA LYS A 3 26.29 -2.81 -19.12
C LYS A 3 26.75 -1.71 -18.16
N VAL A 4 27.53 -0.76 -18.67
CA VAL A 4 27.94 0.43 -17.92
C VAL A 4 26.91 1.53 -18.17
N ASP A 5 26.39 2.16 -17.11
CA ASP A 5 25.50 3.30 -17.25
C ASP A 5 26.26 4.62 -17.53
N LYS A 6 25.52 5.69 -17.82
CA LYS A 6 26.10 7.03 -18.10
C LYS A 6 26.91 7.62 -16.92
N LYS A 7 26.78 7.05 -15.72
CA LYS A 7 27.50 7.46 -14.50
C LYS A 7 28.67 6.51 -14.18
N GLY A 8 29.02 5.59 -15.09
CA GLY A 8 30.11 4.63 -14.90
C GLY A 8 29.75 3.43 -14.02
N ILE A 9 28.49 3.27 -13.62
CA ILE A 9 28.06 2.15 -12.75
C ILE A 9 27.75 0.94 -13.62
N VAL A 10 28.40 -0.19 -13.29
CA VAL A 10 28.21 -1.47 -13.98
C VAL A 10 26.96 -2.15 -13.44
N ARG A 11 26.05 -2.55 -14.34
CA ARG A 11 24.82 -3.28 -13.98
C ARG A 11 24.67 -4.54 -14.79
N GLY A 12 24.27 -5.61 -14.14
CA GLY A 12 23.95 -6.88 -14.78
C GLY A 12 25.01 -7.95 -14.55
N LYS A 13 24.86 -9.06 -15.28
CA LYS A 13 25.64 -10.28 -15.04
C LYS A 13 26.87 -10.34 -15.95
N ALA A 14 28.03 -10.62 -15.37
CA ALA A 14 29.24 -11.03 -16.07
C ALA A 14 29.84 -12.28 -15.40
N GLY A 15 29.90 -13.40 -16.12
CA GLY A 15 30.40 -14.67 -15.58
C GLY A 15 29.65 -15.15 -14.33
N SER A 16 30.43 -15.39 -13.27
CA SER A 16 29.99 -15.87 -11.95
C SER A 16 29.56 -14.76 -10.99
N VAL A 17 29.60 -13.49 -11.42
CA VAL A 17 29.24 -12.34 -10.60
C VAL A 17 28.12 -11.51 -11.21
N VAL A 18 27.42 -10.80 -10.34
CA VAL A 18 26.36 -9.86 -10.66
C VAL A 18 26.79 -8.49 -10.13
N TYR A 19 26.85 -7.53 -11.03
CA TYR A 19 27.11 -6.13 -10.71
C TYR A 19 25.79 -5.41 -10.50
N ARG A 20 25.68 -4.65 -9.42
CA ARG A 20 24.55 -3.76 -9.19
C ARG A 20 25.01 -2.43 -8.60
N GLY A 21 24.40 -1.35 -9.07
CA GLY A 21 24.54 -0.04 -8.44
C GLY A 21 23.72 0.01 -7.15
N TYR A 22 24.31 0.58 -6.10
CA TYR A 22 23.59 1.00 -4.90
C TYR A 22 24.11 2.36 -4.47
N ARG A 23 23.27 3.39 -4.62
CA ARG A 23 23.68 4.80 -4.51
C ARG A 23 24.85 5.08 -5.46
N GLU A 24 25.96 5.60 -4.96
CA GLU A 24 27.18 5.89 -5.73
C GLU A 24 28.19 4.74 -5.71
N LEU A 25 27.83 3.59 -5.12
CA LEU A 25 28.69 2.43 -5.01
C LEU A 25 28.29 1.37 -6.03
N ASN A 26 29.31 0.66 -6.52
CA ASN A 26 29.14 -0.47 -7.40
C ASN A 26 29.38 -1.75 -6.60
N ILE A 27 28.31 -2.51 -6.36
CA ILE A 27 28.36 -3.73 -5.56
C ILE A 27 28.56 -4.93 -6.49
N ILE A 28 29.58 -5.73 -6.18
CA ILE A 28 29.87 -7.00 -6.85
C ILE A 28 29.39 -8.13 -5.95
N GLN A 29 28.49 -8.97 -6.44
CA GLN A 29 27.97 -10.12 -5.70
C GLN A 29 28.19 -11.39 -6.49
N GLY A 30 28.52 -12.49 -5.80
CA GLY A 30 28.49 -13.82 -6.42
C GLY A 30 27.11 -14.14 -6.96
N LYS A 31 27.04 -14.84 -8.09
CA LYS A 31 25.78 -15.26 -8.71
C LYS A 31 24.97 -16.07 -7.69
N PRO A 32 23.69 -15.73 -7.46
CA PRO A 32 22.84 -16.51 -6.58
C PRO A 32 22.79 -17.98 -7.04
N ARG A 33 23.04 -18.91 -6.13
CA ARG A 33 22.79 -20.34 -6.39
C ARG A 33 21.28 -20.55 -6.44
N LYS A 34 20.83 -21.42 -7.34
CA LYS A 34 19.43 -21.87 -7.34
C LYS A 34 19.28 -22.85 -6.18
N PHE A 35 18.49 -22.49 -5.17
CA PHE A 35 18.07 -23.38 -4.10
C PHE A 35 16.56 -23.57 -4.19
N GLU A 36 16.07 -24.74 -3.74
CA GLU A 36 14.64 -24.93 -3.53
C GLU A 36 14.19 -24.01 -2.39
N GLN A 37 13.27 -23.10 -2.68
CA GLN A 37 12.75 -22.20 -1.67
C GLN A 37 11.90 -22.97 -0.66
N THR A 38 12.09 -22.70 0.63
CA THR A 38 11.23 -23.25 1.67
C THR A 38 9.80 -22.70 1.52
N SER A 39 8.82 -23.42 2.05
CA SER A 39 7.43 -22.94 2.11
C SER A 39 7.31 -21.58 2.80
N ALA A 40 8.09 -21.36 3.86
CA ALA A 40 8.16 -20.07 4.56
C ALA A 40 8.71 -18.95 3.66
N SER A 41 9.78 -19.22 2.90
CA SER A 41 10.35 -18.25 1.95
C SER A 41 9.38 -17.89 0.84
N ILE A 42 8.62 -18.87 0.32
CA ILE A 42 7.60 -18.63 -0.70
C ILE A 42 6.51 -17.72 -0.14
N ARG A 43 5.94 -18.06 1.03
CA ARG A 43 4.90 -17.25 1.68
C ARG A 43 5.35 -15.82 1.91
N ALA A 44 6.53 -15.63 2.49
CA ALA A 44 7.09 -14.30 2.73
C ALA A 44 7.27 -13.50 1.43
N SER A 45 7.74 -14.15 0.36
CA SER A 45 7.90 -13.49 -0.95
C SER A 45 6.55 -13.11 -1.58
N THR A 46 5.52 -13.96 -1.44
CA THR A 46 4.17 -13.68 -1.92
C THR A 46 3.55 -12.50 -1.16
N GLU A 47 3.64 -12.48 0.17
CA GLU A 47 3.09 -11.38 0.97
C GLU A 47 3.79 -10.05 0.70
N PHE A 48 5.11 -10.06 0.53
CA PHE A 48 5.83 -8.85 0.13
C PHE A 48 5.42 -8.37 -1.27
N GLY A 49 5.28 -9.29 -2.23
CA GLY A 49 4.79 -9.00 -3.57
C GLY A 49 3.41 -8.36 -3.53
N LEU A 50 2.47 -8.98 -2.79
CA LEU A 50 1.12 -8.49 -2.57
C LEU A 50 1.11 -7.10 -1.95
N SER A 51 1.91 -6.88 -0.90
CA SER A 51 2.00 -5.59 -0.22
C SER A 51 2.52 -4.50 -1.16
N SER A 52 3.54 -4.82 -1.96
CA SER A 52 4.16 -3.87 -2.88
C SER A 52 3.23 -3.48 -4.03
N THR A 53 2.48 -4.43 -4.60
CA THR A 53 1.52 -4.15 -5.69
C THR A 53 0.31 -3.37 -5.15
N THR A 54 -0.20 -3.75 -3.98
CA THR A 54 -1.30 -3.06 -3.30
C THR A 54 -0.94 -1.62 -2.98
N ALA A 55 0.23 -1.39 -2.37
CA ALA A 55 0.70 -0.04 -2.06
C ALA A 55 0.95 0.78 -3.34
N ALA A 56 1.31 0.15 -4.47
CA ALA A 56 1.43 0.85 -5.74
C ALA A 56 0.09 1.37 -6.25
N VAL A 57 -0.96 0.55 -6.20
CA VAL A 57 -2.32 0.95 -6.55
C VAL A 57 -2.81 2.10 -5.66
N ILE A 58 -2.62 2.01 -4.34
CA ILE A 58 -3.01 3.09 -3.41
C ILE A 58 -2.30 4.40 -3.80
N ARG A 59 -0.99 4.37 -4.03
CA ARG A 59 -0.25 5.57 -4.43
C ARG A 59 -0.72 6.14 -5.77
N GLN A 60 -1.04 5.28 -6.73
CA GLN A 60 -1.54 5.69 -8.04
C GLN A 60 -2.91 6.36 -7.92
N ALA A 61 -3.83 5.77 -7.15
CA ALA A 61 -5.15 6.34 -6.92
C ALA A 61 -5.08 7.68 -6.17
N PHE A 62 -4.11 7.87 -5.26
CA PHE A 62 -3.92 9.15 -4.58
C PHE A 62 -3.04 10.15 -5.35
N GLU A 63 -2.57 9.83 -6.56
CA GLU A 63 -1.76 10.76 -7.36
C GLU A 63 -2.43 12.11 -7.59
N PRO A 64 -3.74 12.21 -7.87
CA PRO A 64 -4.42 13.50 -7.99
C PRO A 64 -4.52 14.28 -6.66
N ALA A 65 -4.35 13.62 -5.51
CA ALA A 65 -4.48 14.26 -4.20
C ALA A 65 -3.18 14.97 -3.78
N TYR A 66 -2.01 14.41 -4.08
CA TYR A 66 -0.73 15.04 -3.74
C TYR A 66 -0.12 15.82 -4.91
N VAL A 67 0.48 16.98 -4.64
CA VAL A 67 1.20 17.76 -5.67
C VAL A 67 2.61 17.21 -5.82
N HIS A 68 3.28 16.91 -4.70
CA HIS A 68 4.60 16.30 -4.67
C HIS A 68 4.67 15.17 -3.66
N ARG A 69 5.30 14.07 -4.08
CA ARG A 69 5.58 12.89 -3.25
C ARG A 69 7.07 12.68 -3.15
N ASP A 70 7.55 12.23 -1.99
CA ASP A 70 8.96 11.87 -1.83
C ASP A 70 9.25 10.45 -2.36
N GLY A 71 10.52 10.16 -2.67
CA GLY A 71 10.92 8.84 -3.19
C GLY A 71 10.71 7.69 -2.20
N GLU A 72 10.83 7.95 -0.90
CA GLU A 72 10.71 6.97 0.18
C GLU A 72 9.24 6.61 0.49
N ALA A 73 8.27 7.43 0.06
CA ALA A 73 6.86 7.09 0.18
C ALA A 73 6.51 5.75 -0.49
N VAL A 74 7.29 5.28 -1.47
CA VAL A 74 7.17 3.91 -2.02
C VAL A 74 7.44 2.87 -0.94
N SER A 75 8.56 2.99 -0.22
CA SER A 75 8.93 2.06 0.84
C SER A 75 7.98 2.18 2.04
N ARG A 76 7.64 3.40 2.44
CA ARG A 76 6.77 3.65 3.60
C ARG A 76 5.39 3.03 3.40
N SER A 77 4.72 3.32 2.30
CA SER A 77 3.40 2.73 2.00
C SER A 77 3.44 1.20 1.90
N THR A 78 4.45 0.63 1.25
CA THR A 78 4.61 -0.84 1.20
C THR A 78 4.79 -1.44 2.59
N GLN A 79 5.54 -0.80 3.48
CA GLN A 79 5.72 -1.26 4.86
C GLN A 79 4.43 -1.17 5.67
N LEU A 80 3.64 -0.11 5.51
CA LEU A 80 2.36 0.04 6.21
C LEU A 80 1.35 -1.01 5.72
N VAL A 81 1.20 -1.21 4.41
CA VAL A 81 0.36 -2.28 3.86
C VAL A 81 0.83 -3.66 4.35
N TYR A 82 2.14 -3.92 4.31
CA TYR A 82 2.69 -5.19 4.80
C TYR A 82 2.42 -5.40 6.29
N ARG A 83 2.50 -4.35 7.10
CA ARG A 83 2.15 -4.38 8.52
C ARG A 83 0.67 -4.68 8.72
N GLY A 84 -0.21 -4.01 7.99
CA GLY A 84 -1.66 -4.25 8.05
C GLY A 84 -2.01 -5.68 7.66
N LEU A 85 -1.44 -6.20 6.58
CA LEU A 85 -1.60 -7.60 6.20
C LEU A 85 -1.11 -8.53 7.31
N ARG A 86 0.10 -8.28 7.86
CA ARG A 86 0.67 -9.12 8.91
C ARG A 86 -0.19 -9.17 10.17
N ASN A 87 -0.76 -8.03 10.55
CA ASN A 87 -1.60 -7.84 11.73
C ASN A 87 -3.07 -8.25 11.51
N SER A 88 -3.43 -8.62 10.28
CA SER A 88 -4.77 -9.10 9.97
C SER A 88 -5.20 -10.22 10.93
N LEU A 89 -6.41 -10.06 11.47
CA LEU A 89 -7.07 -11.05 12.31
C LEU A 89 -7.83 -12.10 11.47
N ARG A 90 -7.87 -11.94 10.14
CA ARG A 90 -8.66 -12.76 9.21
C ARG A 90 -7.78 -13.40 8.15
N GLY A 91 -8.12 -14.62 7.75
CA GLY A 91 -7.38 -15.35 6.72
C GLY A 91 -6.03 -15.91 7.19
N SER A 92 -5.43 -16.75 6.34
CA SER A 92 -4.13 -17.35 6.60
C SER A 92 -3.00 -16.60 5.89
N VAL A 93 -1.79 -16.68 6.42
CA VAL A 93 -0.57 -16.07 5.84
C VAL A 93 -0.41 -16.52 4.38
N GLY A 94 -0.33 -15.54 3.47
CA GLY A 94 -0.26 -15.77 2.02
C GLY A 94 -1.59 -16.09 1.32
N GLN A 95 -2.72 -15.92 2.00
CA GLN A 95 -4.08 -16.01 1.42
C GLN A 95 -4.90 -14.73 1.63
N ARG A 96 -4.55 -13.94 2.65
CA ARG A 96 -5.14 -12.63 2.94
C ARG A 96 -4.79 -11.57 1.90
N ASP A 97 -5.72 -10.65 1.65
CA ASP A 97 -5.53 -9.43 0.86
C ASP A 97 -5.82 -8.17 1.69
N LEU A 98 -5.87 -7.00 1.05
CA LEU A 98 -6.10 -5.75 1.78
C LEU A 98 -7.50 -5.70 2.42
N HIS A 99 -8.49 -6.43 1.90
CA HIS A 99 -9.82 -6.47 2.52
C HIS A 99 -9.80 -7.16 3.89
N ASP A 100 -8.83 -8.04 4.10
CA ASP A 100 -8.64 -8.73 5.38
C ASP A 100 -7.66 -7.98 6.30
N ALA A 101 -6.88 -7.02 5.78
CA ALA A 101 -5.77 -6.38 6.48
C ALA A 101 -6.23 -5.41 7.59
N ASP A 102 -5.41 -5.24 8.62
CA ASP A 102 -5.61 -4.15 9.59
C ASP A 102 -5.32 -2.78 8.94
N LEU A 103 -6.39 -2.04 8.64
CA LEU A 103 -6.32 -0.75 7.95
C LEU A 103 -5.83 0.40 8.84
N GLU A 104 -5.84 0.26 10.17
CA GLU A 104 -5.35 1.31 11.08
C GLU A 104 -3.89 1.66 10.79
N SER A 105 -3.12 0.67 10.33
CA SER A 105 -1.72 0.85 9.93
C SER A 105 -1.52 1.84 8.77
N LEU A 106 -2.55 2.13 7.97
CA LEU A 106 -2.50 3.08 6.86
C LEU A 106 -2.87 4.51 7.28
N ILE A 107 -3.53 4.67 8.43
CA ILE A 107 -3.93 5.97 8.95
C ILE A 107 -2.68 6.74 9.38
N GLY A 108 -2.58 8.01 8.97
CA GLY A 108 -1.41 8.85 9.15
C GLY A 108 -0.30 8.62 8.12
N MET A 109 -0.56 7.84 7.05
CA MET A 109 0.42 7.68 5.97
C MET A 109 0.61 8.98 5.20
N ASP A 110 1.73 9.67 5.43
CA ASP A 110 2.11 10.85 4.64
C ASP A 110 2.70 10.47 3.27
N PHE A 111 2.34 11.20 2.22
CA PHE A 111 2.97 11.06 0.88
C PHE A 111 4.29 11.84 0.77
N ASN A 112 4.54 12.81 1.66
CA ASN A 112 5.79 13.56 1.70
C ASN A 112 6.32 13.68 3.14
N ILE A 113 7.39 12.95 3.45
CA ILE A 113 7.96 12.92 4.80
C ILE A 113 8.58 14.26 5.24
N ARG A 114 8.93 15.13 4.28
CA ARG A 114 9.47 16.47 4.57
C ARG A 114 8.39 17.47 4.96
N SER A 115 7.14 17.11 4.74
CA SER A 115 5.97 17.95 4.97
C SER A 115 4.84 17.06 5.47
N ARG A 116 5.00 16.50 6.66
CA ARG A 116 3.98 15.63 7.25
C ARG A 116 2.73 16.45 7.55
N LEU A 117 1.55 15.92 7.23
CA LEU A 117 0.31 16.65 7.47
C LEU A 117 0.14 16.95 8.97
N SER A 118 0.46 15.99 9.83
CA SER A 118 0.39 16.14 11.29
C SER A 118 1.37 17.14 11.88
N GLU A 119 2.44 17.49 11.16
CA GLU A 119 3.39 18.54 11.58
C GLU A 119 2.93 19.92 11.07
N VAL A 120 2.33 19.96 9.88
CA VAL A 120 1.91 21.21 9.24
C VAL A 120 0.54 21.69 9.72
N LEU A 121 -0.44 20.80 9.85
CA LEU A 121 -1.82 21.10 10.21
C LEU A 121 -2.11 20.60 11.63
N GLN A 122 -2.05 21.50 12.61
CA GLN A 122 -2.23 21.20 14.04
C GLN A 122 -3.70 21.30 14.46
N VAL A 123 -4.59 20.67 13.70
CA VAL A 123 -6.03 20.68 13.96
C VAL A 123 -6.52 19.26 14.22
N SER A 124 -7.39 19.10 15.21
CA SER A 124 -8.05 17.82 15.45
C SER A 124 -9.04 17.52 14.31
N GLN A 125 -8.90 16.32 13.76
CA GLN A 125 -9.80 15.78 12.74
C GLN A 125 -10.34 14.46 13.26
N ARG A 126 -11.65 14.30 13.22
CA ARG A 126 -12.33 13.03 13.46
C ARG A 126 -13.11 12.67 12.22
N VAL A 127 -13.01 11.41 11.80
CA VAL A 127 -13.75 10.90 10.65
C VAL A 127 -14.66 9.81 11.16
N GLU A 128 -15.94 9.90 10.80
CA GLU A 128 -16.95 8.92 11.15
C GLU A 128 -17.65 8.42 9.87
N ARG A 129 -18.10 7.18 9.93
CA ARG A 129 -18.94 6.54 8.91
C ARG A 129 -20.32 6.37 9.52
N ASP A 130 -21.37 6.84 8.85
CA ASP A 130 -22.75 6.68 9.29
C ASP A 130 -23.27 5.26 9.00
N ASP A 131 -24.47 4.95 9.48
CA ASP A 131 -25.10 3.62 9.32
C ASP A 131 -25.44 3.29 7.85
N GLU A 132 -25.52 4.30 6.98
CA GLU A 132 -25.71 4.13 5.54
C GLU A 132 -24.37 3.95 4.81
N GLY A 133 -23.24 4.16 5.49
CA GLY A 133 -21.90 4.04 4.94
C GLY A 133 -21.29 5.33 4.40
N ARG A 134 -21.97 6.48 4.52
CA ARG A 134 -21.44 7.79 4.14
C ARG A 134 -20.42 8.27 5.17
N LEU A 135 -19.45 9.07 4.70
CA LEU A 135 -18.41 9.62 5.56
C LEU A 135 -18.70 11.06 5.96
N SER A 136 -18.38 11.39 7.19
CA SER A 136 -18.37 12.75 7.72
C SER A 136 -17.05 13.05 8.40
N VAL A 137 -16.49 14.22 8.09
CA VAL A 137 -15.25 14.72 8.69
C VAL A 137 -15.58 15.89 9.60
N PHE A 138 -15.31 15.73 10.88
CA PHE A 138 -15.42 16.77 11.88
C PHE A 138 -14.06 17.44 12.04
N MET A 139 -13.99 18.69 11.63
CA MET A 139 -12.80 19.52 11.77
C MET A 139 -13.02 20.50 12.92
N GLY A 140 -12.08 20.52 13.86
CA GLY A 140 -12.07 21.52 14.94
C GLY A 140 -11.91 22.95 14.42
N THR A 141 -11.99 23.91 15.33
CA THR A 141 -11.65 25.31 15.03
C THR A 141 -10.21 25.39 14.54
N LEU A 142 -9.97 26.19 13.51
CA LEU A 142 -8.64 26.37 12.91
C LEU A 142 -8.28 27.85 12.89
N ASN A 143 -7.18 28.21 13.54
CA ASN A 143 -6.54 29.50 13.39
C ASN A 143 -5.31 29.36 12.47
N ALA A 144 -5.44 29.84 11.23
CA ALA A 144 -4.40 29.69 10.21
C ALA A 144 -3.05 30.34 10.60
N LYS A 145 -3.02 31.24 11.59
CA LYS A 145 -1.78 31.88 12.05
C LYS A 145 -0.98 30.99 13.01
N THR A 146 -1.66 30.23 13.86
CA THR A 146 -1.04 29.44 14.94
C THR A 146 -0.97 27.96 14.63
N ASP A 147 -1.98 27.45 13.93
CA ASP A 147 -2.20 26.02 13.77
C ASP A 147 -1.64 25.50 12.44
N LEU A 148 -1.24 26.39 11.53
CA LEU A 148 -0.50 26.06 10.31
C LEU A 148 0.99 26.37 10.47
N LYS A 149 1.80 25.31 10.52
CA LYS A 149 3.26 25.40 10.54
C LYS A 149 3.81 25.30 9.13
N VAL A 150 3.80 26.42 8.44
CA VAL A 150 4.31 26.52 7.07
C VAL A 150 5.83 26.74 7.10
N PRO A 151 6.63 25.95 6.37
CA PRO A 151 8.08 26.12 6.32
C PRO A 151 8.48 27.49 5.75
N LEU A 152 9.57 28.04 6.28
CA LEU A 152 10.19 29.27 5.75
C LEU A 152 10.71 29.12 4.32
N SER A 153 10.79 27.90 3.79
CA SER A 153 11.22 27.62 2.42
C SER A 153 10.20 28.05 1.37
N ILE A 154 8.96 28.40 1.74
CA ILE A 154 8.01 29.00 0.80
C ILE A 154 8.46 30.43 0.50
N SER A 155 8.92 30.65 -0.73
CA SER A 155 9.55 31.89 -1.17
C SER A 155 8.60 33.07 -1.36
N LYS A 156 7.29 32.81 -1.44
CA LYS A 156 6.25 33.84 -1.66
C LYS A 156 5.32 33.93 -0.46
N PRO A 157 4.79 35.13 -0.12
CA PRO A 157 3.77 35.26 0.91
C PRO A 157 2.55 34.43 0.52
N VAL A 158 2.03 33.64 1.45
CA VAL A 158 0.80 32.88 1.24
C VAL A 158 -0.39 33.80 1.40
N SER A 159 -1.28 33.83 0.42
CA SER A 159 -2.54 34.59 0.47
C SER A 159 -3.71 33.71 0.92
N LYS A 160 -3.71 32.44 0.51
CA LYS A 160 -4.84 31.53 0.65
C LYS A 160 -4.36 30.09 0.84
N TYR A 161 -5.12 29.34 1.64
CA TYR A 161 -4.99 27.90 1.79
C TYR A 161 -6.25 27.20 1.29
N ARG A 162 -6.08 25.94 0.87
CA ARG A 162 -7.16 25.02 0.55
C ARG A 162 -6.83 23.67 1.17
N LEU A 163 -7.73 23.19 2.03
CA LEU A 163 -7.74 21.80 2.47
C LEU A 163 -8.59 21.01 1.48
N ARG A 164 -7.98 20.04 0.81
CA ARG A 164 -8.67 19.13 -0.10
C ARG A 164 -8.83 17.78 0.57
N PHE A 165 -10.08 17.35 0.70
CA PHE A 165 -10.45 16.03 1.17
C PHE A 165 -10.84 15.18 -0.03
N SER A 166 -10.13 14.08 -0.25
CA SER A 166 -10.38 13.16 -1.38
C SER A 166 -10.77 11.79 -0.85
N LEU A 167 -11.99 11.36 -1.16
CA LEU A 167 -12.53 10.05 -0.79
C LEU A 167 -12.43 9.10 -1.97
N ILE A 168 -11.80 7.94 -1.75
CA ILE A 168 -11.62 6.91 -2.77
C ILE A 168 -12.12 5.56 -2.24
N GLY A 169 -12.94 4.88 -3.04
CA GLY A 169 -13.35 3.50 -2.82
C GLY A 169 -12.44 2.54 -3.57
N PHE A 170 -12.00 1.47 -2.93
CA PHE A 170 -11.12 0.45 -3.51
C PHE A 170 -11.75 -0.93 -3.40
N ASN A 171 -11.77 -1.68 -4.49
CA ASN A 171 -12.02 -3.11 -4.46
C ASN A 171 -10.86 -3.86 -5.13
N PHE A 172 -9.96 -4.42 -4.32
CA PHE A 172 -8.81 -5.19 -4.80
C PHE A 172 -9.20 -6.56 -5.38
N ARG A 173 -10.31 -7.15 -4.95
CA ARG A 173 -10.81 -8.45 -5.45
C ARG A 173 -11.42 -8.32 -6.85
N LYS A 174 -12.09 -7.18 -7.11
CA LYS A 174 -12.62 -6.81 -8.43
C LYS A 174 -11.69 -5.90 -9.26
N GLU A 175 -10.48 -5.62 -8.76
CA GLU A 175 -9.41 -4.86 -9.45
C GLU A 175 -9.81 -3.45 -9.92
N TYR A 176 -10.63 -2.72 -9.16
CA TYR A 176 -10.98 -1.33 -9.47
C TYR A 176 -10.93 -0.42 -8.25
N TYR A 177 -10.71 0.87 -8.50
CA TYR A 177 -10.97 1.94 -7.54
C TYR A 177 -11.85 3.02 -8.16
N GLU A 178 -12.50 3.79 -7.31
CA GLU A 178 -13.45 4.83 -7.69
C GLU A 178 -13.17 6.12 -6.91
N TYR A 179 -13.10 7.24 -7.62
CA TYR A 179 -13.10 8.56 -6.99
C TYR A 179 -14.54 8.92 -6.61
N LEU A 180 -14.88 8.76 -5.33
CA LEU A 180 -16.26 8.95 -4.86
C LEU A 180 -16.62 10.43 -4.79
N GLU A 181 -15.79 11.23 -4.13
CA GLU A 181 -16.03 12.66 -4.00
C GLU A 181 -14.77 13.42 -3.54
N VAL A 182 -14.68 14.69 -3.92
CA VAL A 182 -13.65 15.63 -3.47
C VAL A 182 -14.32 16.86 -2.87
N LYS A 183 -13.94 17.24 -1.65
CA LYS A 183 -14.41 18.45 -0.99
C LYS A 183 -13.23 19.37 -0.71
N ASP A 184 -13.39 20.64 -1.07
CA ASP A 184 -12.38 21.67 -0.83
C ASP A 184 -12.89 22.66 0.24
N VAL A 185 -12.06 22.91 1.27
CA VAL A 185 -12.28 23.97 2.26
C VAL A 185 -11.22 25.03 2.08
N GLU A 186 -11.63 26.21 1.65
CA GLU A 186 -10.74 27.33 1.35
C GLU A 186 -10.81 28.40 2.43
N PHE A 187 -9.66 29.00 2.74
CA PHE A 187 -9.57 30.10 3.69
C PHE A 187 -8.34 30.96 3.45
N ARG A 188 -8.41 32.23 3.90
CA ARG A 188 -7.31 33.18 3.74
C ARG A 188 -6.20 32.93 4.76
N TRP A 189 -5.01 33.45 4.45
CA TRP A 189 -3.94 33.61 5.42
C TRP A 189 -4.46 34.36 6.66
N GLN A 190 -4.14 33.86 7.86
CA GLN A 190 -4.62 34.36 9.17
C GLN A 190 -6.13 34.29 9.41
N ALA A 191 -6.90 33.59 8.56
CA ALA A 191 -8.30 33.35 8.84
C ALA A 191 -8.49 32.48 10.09
N GLN A 192 -9.61 32.73 10.78
CA GLN A 192 -10.16 31.82 11.78
C GLN A 192 -11.34 31.08 11.15
N LEU A 193 -11.30 29.76 11.20
CA LEU A 193 -12.39 28.91 10.78
C LEU A 193 -13.03 28.32 12.02
N GLU A 194 -14.35 28.46 12.10
CA GLU A 194 -15.14 27.72 13.07
C GLU A 194 -15.13 26.22 12.77
N ALA A 195 -15.33 25.45 13.84
CA ALA A 195 -15.51 24.01 13.74
C ALA A 195 -16.65 23.69 12.78
N ARG A 196 -16.46 22.67 11.96
CA ARG A 196 -17.41 22.30 10.92
C ARG A 196 -17.39 20.81 10.62
N GLU A 197 -18.51 20.37 10.09
CA GLU A 197 -18.68 19.04 9.54
C GLU A 197 -18.61 19.12 8.01
N ILE A 198 -17.87 18.21 7.40
CA ILE A 198 -17.75 18.05 5.95
C ILE A 198 -18.36 16.68 5.63
N ARG A 199 -19.55 16.70 5.05
CA ARG A 199 -20.29 15.48 4.68
C ARG A 199 -19.99 15.08 3.24
N PHE A 200 -19.82 13.77 3.05
CA PHE A 200 -19.69 13.13 1.75
C PHE A 200 -21.04 12.50 1.40
N GLU A 201 -21.64 12.94 0.31
CA GLU A 201 -23.01 12.54 -0.06
C GLU A 201 -23.04 11.27 -0.90
N THR A 202 -21.93 10.97 -1.60
CA THR A 202 -21.81 9.77 -2.43
C THR A 202 -21.84 8.52 -1.55
N LEU A 203 -22.84 7.66 -1.80
CA LEU A 203 -22.95 6.35 -1.17
C LEU A 203 -21.90 5.40 -1.78
N PRO A 204 -20.96 4.85 -0.97
CA PRO A 204 -20.01 3.86 -1.45
C PRO A 204 -20.70 2.52 -1.74
N GLU A 205 -20.11 1.72 -2.63
CA GLU A 205 -20.53 0.33 -2.77
C GLU A 205 -20.14 -0.48 -1.52
N PRO A 206 -20.96 -1.45 -1.09
CA PRO A 206 -20.71 -2.20 0.15
C PRO A 206 -19.42 -3.04 0.08
N ASP A 207 -18.94 -3.33 -1.12
CA ASP A 207 -17.73 -4.10 -1.38
C ASP A 207 -16.45 -3.26 -1.46
N GLN A 208 -16.52 -1.94 -1.23
CA GLN A 208 -15.39 -1.03 -1.29
C GLN A 208 -14.75 -0.81 0.08
N LEU A 209 -13.42 -0.88 0.12
CA LEU A 209 -12.60 -0.27 1.16
C LEU A 209 -12.56 1.23 0.93
N LEU A 210 -12.78 2.03 1.96
CA LEU A 210 -12.81 3.48 1.83
C LEU A 210 -11.52 4.05 2.40
N MET A 211 -10.87 4.94 1.66
CA MET A 211 -9.73 5.70 2.17
C MET A 211 -9.93 7.18 1.90
N LEU A 212 -9.71 7.98 2.93
CA LEU A 212 -9.84 9.43 2.89
C LEU A 212 -8.46 10.07 3.08
N SER A 213 -8.05 10.91 2.13
CA SER A 213 -6.85 11.73 2.26
C SER A 213 -7.17 13.20 2.45
N VAL A 214 -6.26 13.90 3.15
CA VAL A 214 -6.26 15.37 3.21
C VAL A 214 -4.96 15.90 2.63
N SER A 215 -5.10 16.88 1.74
CA SER A 215 -4.00 17.66 1.19
C SER A 215 -4.14 19.12 1.56
N LEU A 216 -3.05 19.75 1.99
CA LEU A 216 -3.02 21.20 2.20
C LEU A 216 -2.29 21.88 1.04
N LEU A 217 -3.03 22.71 0.33
CA LEU A 217 -2.57 23.49 -0.81
C LEU A 217 -2.42 24.95 -0.38
N ALA A 218 -1.29 25.57 -0.71
CA ALA A 218 -1.01 26.96 -0.42
C ALA A 218 -0.90 27.77 -1.72
N TYR A 219 -1.47 28.97 -1.73
CA TYR A 219 -1.54 29.82 -2.91
C TYR A 219 -1.07 31.24 -2.59
N SER A 220 -0.35 31.84 -3.55
CA SER A 220 -0.06 33.28 -3.59
C SER A 220 -0.94 33.92 -4.65
N GLU A 221 -1.49 35.08 -4.33
CA GLU A 221 -2.12 35.95 -5.31
C GLU A 221 -1.05 36.60 -6.20
N THR A 222 -1.33 36.72 -7.50
CA THR A 222 -0.49 37.46 -8.45
C THR A 222 -1.02 38.87 -8.66
N ARG A 223 -0.12 39.86 -8.71
CA ARG A 223 -0.50 41.28 -8.87
C ARG A 223 -0.89 41.67 -10.30
N MET A 224 -0.58 40.85 -11.29
CA MET A 224 -0.71 41.18 -12.73
C MET A 224 -1.92 40.51 -13.40
N GLU A 225 -2.43 39.42 -12.84
CA GLU A 225 -3.64 38.71 -13.27
C GLU A 225 -4.39 38.32 -12.00
N GLU A 226 -5.73 38.41 -11.99
CA GLU A 226 -6.62 37.93 -10.91
C GLU A 226 -6.52 36.40 -10.77
N GLY A 227 -5.34 35.93 -10.39
CA GLY A 227 -4.91 34.55 -10.45
C GLY A 227 -4.20 34.14 -9.17
N TYR A 228 -4.27 32.85 -8.89
CA TYR A 228 -3.57 32.23 -7.77
C TYR A 228 -2.51 31.28 -8.30
N VAL A 229 -1.29 31.41 -7.77
CA VAL A 229 -0.19 30.49 -8.08
C VAL A 229 -0.02 29.52 -6.92
N LEU A 230 -0.02 28.24 -7.23
CA LEU A 230 0.25 27.16 -6.26
C LEU A 230 1.69 27.26 -5.76
N LEU A 231 1.86 27.24 -4.45
CA LEU A 231 3.15 27.39 -3.76
C LEU A 231 3.72 26.07 -3.25
N ASN A 232 2.97 24.98 -3.36
CA ASN A 232 3.46 23.67 -2.96
C ASN A 232 4.72 23.30 -3.75
N SER A 233 5.70 22.75 -3.03
CA SER A 233 6.99 22.33 -3.57
C SER A 233 7.35 20.94 -3.07
N LYS A 234 8.52 20.43 -3.47
CA LYS A 234 9.02 19.14 -2.96
C LYS A 234 9.24 19.17 -1.44
N GLU A 235 9.54 20.34 -0.89
CA GLU A 235 9.75 20.60 0.54
C GLU A 235 8.42 20.84 1.27
N PHE A 236 7.41 21.36 0.59
CA PHE A 236 6.09 21.64 1.16
C PHE A 236 4.95 21.10 0.28
N SER A 237 4.59 19.84 0.49
CA SER A 237 3.41 19.23 -0.11
C SER A 237 2.79 18.23 0.88
N PRO A 238 2.14 18.75 1.93
CA PRO A 238 1.48 17.91 2.93
C PRO A 238 0.26 17.23 2.34
N CYS A 239 0.28 15.91 2.39
CA CYS A 239 -0.81 15.03 2.00
C CYS A 239 -0.71 13.75 2.82
N SER A 240 -1.81 13.34 3.47
CA SER A 240 -1.84 12.15 4.31
C SER A 240 -3.19 11.43 4.24
N ILE A 241 -3.18 10.11 4.41
CA ILE A 241 -4.40 9.32 4.61
C ILE A 241 -4.85 9.51 6.06
N ILE A 242 -6.02 10.08 6.27
CA ILE A 242 -6.53 10.41 7.62
C ILE A 242 -7.56 9.41 8.15
N ALA A 243 -8.15 8.60 7.25
CA ALA A 243 -9.06 7.54 7.64
C ALA A 243 -9.05 6.41 6.59
N ALA A 244 -9.29 5.20 7.07
CA ALA A 244 -9.50 4.02 6.25
C ALA A 244 -10.58 3.14 6.89
N PHE A 245 -11.53 2.65 6.08
CA PHE A 245 -12.64 1.80 6.54
C PHE A 245 -12.71 0.52 5.71
N HIS A 246 -13.07 -0.57 6.37
CA HIS A 246 -13.31 -1.84 5.71
C HIS A 246 -14.56 -1.82 4.83
N ALA A 247 -14.57 -2.67 3.81
CA ALA A 247 -15.78 -3.02 3.09
C ALA A 247 -16.74 -3.74 4.02
N GLU A 248 -18.03 -3.48 3.89
CA GLU A 248 -19.08 -4.20 4.62
C GLU A 248 -19.21 -5.62 4.07
N GLU A 249 -19.19 -5.73 2.74
CA GLU A 249 -19.32 -6.97 1.99
C GLU A 249 -18.18 -7.10 0.98
N PRO A 250 -16.95 -7.44 1.40
CA PRO A 250 -15.76 -7.45 0.54
C PRO A 250 -15.83 -8.42 -0.66
N GLY A 251 -16.87 -9.24 -0.76
CA GLY A 251 -17.04 -10.25 -1.80
C GLY A 251 -16.08 -11.43 -1.65
N GLU A 252 -16.08 -12.35 -2.61
CA GLU A 252 -15.21 -13.52 -2.61
C GLU A 252 -13.87 -13.25 -3.33
N TYR A 253 -12.87 -14.10 -3.06
CA TYR A 253 -11.61 -14.05 -3.80
C TYR A 253 -11.83 -14.45 -5.27
N PRO A 254 -11.17 -13.77 -6.23
CA PRO A 254 -11.39 -14.04 -7.65
C PRO A 254 -10.78 -15.37 -8.08
N ALA A 255 -11.63 -16.34 -8.45
CA ALA A 255 -11.23 -17.67 -8.93
C ALA A 255 -10.46 -17.62 -10.28
N GLY A 256 -10.73 -16.62 -11.11
CA GLY A 256 -10.13 -16.44 -12.43
C GLY A 256 -9.71 -14.99 -12.68
N PRO A 257 -9.00 -14.72 -13.81
CA PRO A 257 -8.66 -13.35 -14.21
C PRO A 257 -9.88 -12.42 -14.11
N VAL A 258 -9.68 -11.25 -13.53
CA VAL A 258 -10.76 -10.30 -13.33
C VAL A 258 -10.94 -9.51 -14.62
N ASN A 259 -12.06 -9.74 -15.28
CA ASN A 259 -12.56 -8.83 -16.31
C ASN A 259 -13.55 -7.92 -15.61
N MET A 260 -13.24 -6.62 -15.59
CA MET A 260 -14.11 -5.64 -14.94
C MET A 260 -15.38 -5.48 -15.78
N GLU A 261 -16.45 -6.15 -15.37
CA GLU A 261 -17.81 -5.89 -15.84
C GLU A 261 -18.46 -4.93 -14.85
N LEU A 262 -18.80 -3.73 -15.32
CA LEU A 262 -19.48 -2.73 -14.50
C LEU A 262 -20.95 -3.13 -14.34
N ASP A 263 -21.46 -3.13 -13.12
CA ASP A 263 -22.89 -3.26 -12.87
C ASP A 263 -23.68 -2.01 -13.34
N GLY A 264 -25.01 -2.04 -13.23
CA GLY A 264 -25.85 -0.92 -13.68
C GLY A 264 -25.58 0.41 -12.97
N ALA A 265 -25.28 0.40 -11.66
CA ALA A 265 -24.98 1.61 -10.90
C ALA A 265 -23.57 2.15 -11.22
N GLN A 266 -22.63 1.24 -11.47
CA GLN A 266 -21.27 1.51 -11.89
C GLN A 266 -21.19 2.00 -13.34
N GLN A 267 -22.08 1.54 -14.23
CA GLN A 267 -22.15 2.05 -15.62
C GLN A 267 -22.51 3.53 -15.67
N VAL A 268 -23.44 3.98 -14.80
CA VAL A 268 -23.80 5.40 -14.68
C VAL A 268 -22.62 6.22 -14.14
N ARG A 269 -21.88 5.65 -13.19
CA ARG A 269 -20.67 6.26 -12.60
C ARG A 269 -19.38 6.00 -13.38
N GLY A 270 -19.44 5.30 -14.52
CA GLY A 270 -18.28 4.63 -15.11
C GLY A 270 -17.07 5.52 -15.42
N ALA A 271 -17.26 6.84 -15.53
CA ALA A 271 -16.17 7.80 -15.69
C ALA A 271 -15.28 7.98 -14.43
N SER A 272 -15.78 7.71 -13.22
CA SER A 272 -15.01 7.78 -11.97
C SER A 272 -14.31 6.46 -11.60
N ILE A 273 -14.66 5.36 -12.27
CA ILE A 273 -14.15 4.01 -12.00
C ILE A 273 -12.92 3.74 -12.84
N ASN A 274 -11.86 3.27 -12.18
CA ASN A 274 -10.55 3.03 -12.77
C ASN A 274 -10.11 1.60 -12.52
N ASN A 275 -9.64 0.93 -13.57
CA ASN A 275 -9.00 -0.39 -13.45
C ASN A 275 -7.63 -0.23 -12.78
N MET A 276 -7.35 -1.06 -11.77
CA MET A 276 -6.12 -1.04 -11.00
C MET A 276 -4.92 -1.68 -11.72
N CYS A 277 -5.17 -2.55 -12.71
CA CYS A 277 -4.18 -3.48 -13.25
C CYS A 277 -3.44 -4.24 -12.13
N TYR A 278 -4.21 -4.76 -11.16
CA TYR A 278 -3.68 -5.24 -9.88
C TYR A 278 -3.13 -6.66 -9.96
N GLU A 279 -1.80 -6.79 -9.92
CA GLU A 279 -1.13 -8.10 -9.97
C GLU A 279 -1.33 -8.97 -8.70
N GLY A 280 -1.89 -8.42 -7.61
CA GLY A 280 -2.03 -9.15 -6.35
C GLY A 280 -2.92 -10.40 -6.46
N ASN A 281 -4.03 -10.32 -7.18
CA ASN A 281 -4.92 -11.46 -7.39
C ASN A 281 -4.24 -12.60 -8.15
N ARG A 282 -3.40 -12.26 -9.13
CA ARG A 282 -2.55 -13.24 -9.81
C ARG A 282 -1.57 -13.90 -8.84
N LEU A 283 -0.91 -13.14 -7.97
CA LEU A 283 0.03 -13.67 -6.98
C LEU A 283 -0.65 -14.65 -6.01
N LEU A 284 -1.86 -14.33 -5.54
CA LEU A 284 -2.65 -15.20 -4.67
C LEU A 284 -3.01 -16.52 -5.36
N ARG A 285 -3.56 -16.46 -6.59
CA ARG A 285 -3.87 -17.66 -7.39
C ARG A 285 -2.64 -18.52 -7.68
N GLU A 286 -1.50 -17.90 -8.02
CA GLU A 286 -0.27 -18.65 -8.25
C GLU A 286 0.23 -19.35 -6.98
N HIS A 287 0.06 -18.73 -5.81
CA HIS A 287 0.42 -19.30 -4.53
C HIS A 287 -0.47 -20.51 -4.17
N GLU A 288 -1.79 -20.42 -4.38
CA GLU A 288 -2.73 -21.54 -4.20
C GLU A 288 -2.40 -22.73 -5.11
N ARG A 289 -2.23 -22.50 -6.42
CA ARG A 289 -1.84 -23.54 -7.37
C ARG A 289 -0.54 -24.24 -6.99
N ARG A 290 0.43 -23.51 -6.42
CA ARG A 290 1.69 -24.10 -5.92
C ARG A 290 1.44 -24.96 -4.69
N LYS A 291 0.58 -24.52 -3.76
CA LYS A 291 0.20 -25.27 -2.56
C LYS A 291 -0.46 -26.60 -2.94
N GLU A 292 -1.40 -26.60 -3.89
CA GLU A 292 -2.06 -27.81 -4.41
C GLU A 292 -1.07 -28.79 -5.06
N LYS A 293 -0.12 -28.26 -5.86
CA LYS A 293 0.95 -29.08 -6.46
C LYS A 293 1.88 -29.70 -5.42
N MET A 294 2.16 -29.01 -4.32
CA MET A 294 2.95 -29.60 -3.22
C MET A 294 2.17 -30.67 -2.47
N LEU A 295 0.88 -30.44 -2.21
CA LEU A 295 0.01 -31.41 -1.55
C LEU A 295 -0.13 -32.70 -2.38
N SER A 296 -0.47 -32.58 -3.66
CA SER A 296 -0.61 -33.71 -4.60
C SER A 296 0.68 -34.53 -4.82
N LYS A 297 1.85 -33.89 -4.79
CA LYS A 297 3.15 -34.61 -4.79
C LYS A 297 3.38 -35.38 -3.50
N THR A 298 2.90 -34.87 -2.38
CA THR A 298 3.02 -35.53 -1.06
C THR A 298 2.08 -36.73 -0.96
N THR A 299 0.86 -36.65 -1.50
CA THR A 299 -0.08 -37.78 -1.56
C THR A 299 0.41 -38.87 -2.52
N THR A 300 0.86 -38.52 -3.73
CA THR A 300 1.36 -39.52 -4.71
C THR A 300 2.62 -40.25 -4.23
N SER A 301 3.44 -39.60 -3.38
CA SER A 301 4.61 -40.25 -2.76
C SER A 301 4.25 -41.10 -1.53
N ALA A 302 3.15 -40.80 -0.85
CA ALA A 302 2.59 -41.66 0.21
C ALA A 302 1.93 -42.93 -0.38
N THR A 303 1.22 -42.84 -1.51
CA THR A 303 0.61 -44.03 -2.16
C THR A 303 1.65 -44.96 -2.82
N LYS A 304 2.86 -44.47 -3.13
CA LYS A 304 3.98 -45.29 -3.61
C LYS A 304 4.79 -45.98 -2.50
N ARG A 305 4.43 -45.80 -1.23
CA ARG A 305 5.04 -46.49 -0.08
C ARG A 305 4.03 -47.43 0.60
N LEU A 306 3.49 -48.37 -0.16
CA LEU A 306 3.05 -49.65 0.41
C LEU A 306 4.32 -50.53 0.54
N PRO A 307 4.74 -50.95 1.75
CA PRO A 307 5.89 -51.82 1.88
C PRO A 307 5.54 -53.21 1.34
N LYS A 308 6.40 -53.75 0.47
CA LYS A 308 6.51 -55.20 0.32
C LYS A 308 6.86 -55.77 1.69
N GLU A 309 6.09 -56.76 2.12
CA GLU A 309 6.47 -57.68 3.16
C GLU A 309 7.80 -58.33 2.77
N GLU A 310 8.87 -58.02 3.50
CA GLU A 310 10.03 -58.89 3.61
C GLU A 310 10.31 -59.06 5.10
N GLU A 311 10.08 -60.29 5.55
CA GLU A 311 10.63 -60.82 6.79
C GLU A 311 12.14 -60.60 6.81
N ASN A 312 12.63 -59.85 7.79
CA ASN A 312 13.85 -60.24 8.48
C ASN A 312 13.96 -59.56 9.85
N LYS A 313 13.91 -60.41 10.87
CA LYS A 313 14.21 -60.08 12.26
C LYS A 313 15.68 -59.68 12.39
N ALA A 314 15.94 -58.54 13.02
CA ALA A 314 17.09 -58.37 13.89
C ALA A 314 16.81 -57.22 14.88
N ASP A 315 16.74 -57.60 16.16
CA ASP A 315 16.65 -56.75 17.34
C ASP A 315 17.68 -55.62 17.35
N LEU A 316 17.23 -54.38 17.54
CA LEU A 316 18.07 -53.30 18.09
C LEU A 316 17.21 -52.42 19.03
N GLN A 317 17.46 -52.55 20.32
CA GLN A 317 16.80 -51.77 21.38
C GLN A 317 17.20 -50.28 21.34
N PRO A 318 16.25 -49.35 21.59
CA PRO A 318 16.53 -47.91 21.63
C PRO A 318 17.12 -47.50 23.00
N GLY A 319 18.34 -46.94 23.02
CA GLY A 319 18.88 -46.41 24.29
C GLY A 319 20.36 -46.07 24.41
N LYS A 320 21.12 -45.79 23.34
CA LYS A 320 22.51 -45.33 23.49
C LYS A 320 22.75 -43.97 22.82
N ARG A 321 23.06 -42.97 23.66
CA ARG A 321 23.59 -41.65 23.28
C ARG A 321 24.91 -41.84 22.52
N VAL A 322 25.01 -41.21 21.36
CA VAL A 322 26.27 -41.14 20.59
C VAL A 322 27.06 -39.94 21.08
N SER A 323 28.22 -40.19 21.69
CA SER A 323 29.21 -39.17 22.05
C SER A 323 30.11 -38.88 20.84
N PHE A 324 30.22 -37.61 20.45
CA PHE A 324 31.21 -37.18 19.45
C PHE A 324 32.56 -36.97 20.12
N SER A 325 33.57 -37.76 19.73
CA SER A 325 34.96 -37.49 20.09
C SER A 325 35.57 -36.53 19.07
N SER A 326 35.92 -35.32 19.49
CA SER A 326 36.86 -34.47 18.77
C SER A 326 38.26 -35.03 18.91
N LYS A 327 38.99 -35.18 17.79
CA LYS A 327 40.42 -35.47 17.79
C LYS A 327 41.17 -34.44 16.92
N PRO A 328 42.45 -34.23 17.26
CA PRO A 328 43.11 -32.92 17.31
C PRO A 328 43.59 -32.38 15.97
#